data_AF-A0A258VYL8-F1
#
_entry.id   AF-A0A258VYL8-F1
#
_cell.length_a   1.000
_cell.length_b   1.000
_cell.length_c   1.000
_cell.angle_alpha   90.00
_cell.angle_beta   90.00
_cell.angle_gamma   90.00
#
_symmetry.space_group_name_H-M   'P 1'
#
loop_
_entity.id
_entity.type
_entity.pdbx_description
1 polymer ?
#
loop_
_entity_poly.entity_id
_entity_poly.type
_entity_poly.pdbx_seq_one_letter_code
_entity_poly.pdbx_strand_id
1 'polypeptide(L)'
;MTAKEITVNKKFITYNFQEIQEEVELVLRQMKVGASQEDFYRSVQHIYHHLNIAWNARNEGQDTVFDLDDPRMDSWKEFPADLKLI
;
A
#
# COMPACT_ATOMS: atom_id res chain seq x y z
N MET A 1 22.80 -20.60 13.93
CA MET A 1 22.23 -19.37 13.32
C MET A 1 20.73 -19.43 13.53
N THR A 2 20.20 -18.66 14.48
CA THR A 2 18.76 -18.58 14.75
C THR A 2 18.11 -17.81 13.60
N ALA A 3 17.05 -18.37 13.01
CA ALA A 3 16.26 -17.68 12.00
C ALA A 3 15.77 -16.36 12.61
N LYS A 4 16.09 -15.23 11.97
CA LYS A 4 15.60 -13.92 12.37
C LYS A 4 14.08 -13.96 12.22
N GLU A 5 13.36 -13.89 13.33
CA GLU A 5 11.91 -13.84 13.34
C GLU A 5 11.50 -12.63 12.48
N ILE A 6 10.93 -12.88 11.30
CA ILE A 6 10.45 -11.81 10.41
C ILE A 6 9.16 -11.32 11.02
N THR A 7 9.28 -10.35 11.91
CA THR A 7 8.12 -9.69 12.48
C THR A 7 7.60 -8.70 11.47
N VAL A 8 6.51 -9.06 10.82
CA VAL A 8 5.75 -8.21 9.90
C VAL A 8 5.66 -6.78 10.44
N ASN A 9 5.89 -5.77 9.58
CA ASN A 9 5.76 -4.37 9.96
C ASN A 9 4.28 -3.98 10.14
N LYS A 10 3.69 -4.42 11.25
CA LYS A 10 2.26 -4.26 11.53
C LYS A 10 1.81 -2.82 11.46
N LYS A 11 2.58 -1.88 12.02
CA LYS A 11 2.23 -0.45 12.01
C LYS A 11 2.13 0.09 10.59
N PHE A 12 3.13 -0.20 9.76
CA PHE A 12 3.19 0.32 8.40
C PHE A 12 2.14 -0.32 7.49
N ILE A 13 1.91 -1.62 7.64
CA ILE A 13 0.83 -2.31 6.94
C ILE A 13 -0.51 -1.73 7.38
N THR A 14 -0.76 -1.61 8.69
CA THR A 14 -2.02 -1.02 9.19
C THR A 14 -2.24 0.38 8.64
N TYR A 15 -1.22 1.24 8.62
CA TYR A 15 -1.31 2.58 8.03
C TYR A 15 -1.76 2.52 6.56
N ASN A 16 -1.07 1.75 5.71
CA ASN A 16 -1.43 1.66 4.30
C ASN A 16 -2.82 1.04 4.07
N PHE A 17 -3.25 0.10 4.92
CA PHE A 17 -4.61 -0.44 4.85
C PHE A 17 -5.69 0.56 5.29
N GLN A 18 -5.38 1.50 6.19
CA GLN A 18 -6.27 2.61 6.53
C GLN A 18 -6.42 3.58 5.35
N GLU A 19 -5.32 3.95 4.70
CA GLU A 19 -5.34 4.78 3.47
C GLU A 19 -6.15 4.10 2.35
N ILE A 20 -5.98 2.78 2.15
CA ILE A 20 -6.80 2.00 1.21
C ILE A 20 -8.28 2.08 1.57
N GLN A 21 -8.63 1.97 2.85
CA GLN A 21 -10.03 2.05 3.27
C GLN A 21 -10.62 3.41 2.91
N GLU A 22 -9.91 4.50 3.19
CA GLU A 22 -10.36 5.86 2.87
C GLU A 22 -10.57 6.06 1.36
N GLU A 23 -9.65 5.56 0.54
CA GLU A 23 -9.75 5.64 -0.93
C GLU A 23 -10.88 4.77 -1.48
N VAL A 24 -11.09 3.56 -0.94
CA VAL A 24 -12.24 2.71 -1.32
C VAL A 24 -13.55 3.41 -0.97
N GLU A 25 -13.65 4.00 0.21
CA GLU A 25 -14.83 4.78 0.60
C GLU A 25 -15.06 5.97 -0.34
N LEU A 26 -13.98 6.62 -0.79
CA LEU A 26 -14.06 7.69 -1.78
C LEU A 26 -14.56 7.19 -3.14
N VAL A 27 -14.02 6.09 -3.66
CA VAL A 27 -14.50 5.46 -4.90
C VAL A 27 -15.98 5.09 -4.77
N LEU A 28 -16.40 4.48 -3.65
CA LEU A 28 -17.80 4.11 -3.43
C LEU A 28 -18.72 5.34 -3.40
N ARG A 29 -18.28 6.46 -2.84
CA ARG A 29 -19.04 7.72 -2.89
C ARG A 29 -19.11 8.25 -4.32
N GLN A 30 -17.98 8.32 -5.02
CA GLN A 30 -17.87 8.73 -6.42
C GLN A 30 -18.83 7.94 -7.32
N MET A 31 -18.88 6.62 -7.17
CA MET A 31 -19.76 5.75 -7.95
C MET A 31 -21.26 5.99 -7.69
N LYS A 32 -21.63 6.53 -6.52
CA LYS A 32 -23.03 6.83 -6.17
C LYS A 32 -23.48 8.20 -6.69
N VAL A 33 -22.61 9.19 -6.63
CA VAL A 33 -22.95 10.59 -6.96
C VAL A 33 -22.57 10.97 -8.40
N GLY A 34 -21.78 10.14 -9.06
CA GLY A 34 -21.15 10.43 -10.35
C GLY A 34 -19.76 11.03 -10.16
N ALA A 35 -18.79 10.50 -10.88
CA ALA A 35 -17.42 10.99 -10.91
C ALA A 35 -16.88 11.00 -12.35
N SER A 36 -15.87 11.84 -12.59
CA SER A 36 -15.14 11.76 -13.84
C SER A 36 -14.33 10.45 -13.89
N GLN A 37 -14.02 10.00 -15.11
CA GLN A 37 -13.13 8.86 -15.31
C GLN A 37 -11.74 9.11 -14.70
N GLU A 38 -11.28 10.36 -14.73
CA GLU A 38 -10.01 10.78 -14.13
C GLU A 38 -10.01 10.63 -12.60
N ASP A 39 -11.06 11.09 -11.92
CA ASP A 39 -11.18 10.97 -10.47
C ASP A 39 -11.20 9.50 -10.03
N PHE A 40 -11.96 8.67 -10.75
CA PHE A 40 -12.00 7.24 -10.52
C PHE A 40 -10.61 6.59 -10.70
N TYR A 41 -9.91 6.92 -11.79
CA TYR A 41 -8.57 6.39 -12.05
C TYR A 41 -7.57 6.81 -11.00
N ARG A 42 -7.59 8.06 -10.57
CA ARG A 42 -6.69 8.55 -9.51
C ARG A 42 -6.92 7.80 -8.19
N SER A 43 -8.17 7.65 -7.75
CA SER A 43 -8.44 6.92 -6.51
C SER A 43 -8.06 5.44 -6.60
N VAL A 44 -8.31 4.78 -7.74
CA VAL A 44 -7.86 3.40 -7.94
C VAL A 44 -6.33 3.29 -7.97
N GLN A 45 -5.62 4.26 -8.56
CA GLN A 45 -4.16 4.32 -8.52
C GLN A 45 -3.62 4.47 -7.09
N HIS A 46 -4.28 5.28 -6.25
CA HIS A 46 -3.91 5.39 -4.83
C HIS A 46 -4.12 4.07 -4.08
N ILE A 47 -5.21 3.36 -4.33
CA ILE A 47 -5.43 2.03 -3.75
C ILE A 47 -4.28 1.08 -4.13
N TYR A 48 -3.89 1.02 -5.41
CA TYR A 48 -2.76 0.19 -5.84
C TYR A 48 -1.45 0.64 -5.21
N HIS A 49 -1.20 1.94 -5.12
CA HIS A 49 0.00 2.50 -4.50
C HIS A 49 0.17 1.99 -3.05
N HIS A 50 -0.86 2.16 -2.21
CA HIS A 50 -0.82 1.71 -0.82
C HIS A 50 -0.79 0.19 -0.68
N LEU A 51 -1.50 -0.54 -1.55
CA LEU A 51 -1.53 -2.00 -1.52
C LEU A 51 -0.16 -2.59 -1.89
N ASN A 52 0.46 -2.05 -2.94
CA ASN A 52 1.80 -2.43 -3.36
C ASN A 52 2.81 -2.16 -2.25
N ILE A 53 2.75 -0.98 -1.62
CA ILE A 53 3.62 -0.63 -0.50
C ILE A 53 3.44 -1.60 0.67
N ALA A 54 2.20 -1.84 1.09
CA ALA A 54 1.89 -2.76 2.18
C ALA A 54 2.42 -4.19 1.90
N TRP A 55 2.33 -4.64 0.66
CA TRP A 55 2.83 -5.96 0.25
C TRP A 55 4.36 -5.99 0.18
N ASN A 56 4.98 -5.07 -0.56
CA ASN A 56 6.41 -5.11 -0.85
C ASN A 56 7.26 -4.79 0.40
N ALA A 57 6.78 -3.95 1.31
CA ALA A 57 7.48 -3.59 2.55
C ALA A 57 7.16 -4.52 3.74
N ARG A 58 6.38 -5.60 3.54
CA ARG A 58 5.83 -6.42 4.65
C ARG A 58 6.88 -7.04 5.58
N ASN A 59 8.09 -7.26 5.09
CA ASN A 59 9.20 -7.88 5.82
C ASN A 59 10.20 -6.87 6.40
N GLU A 60 9.96 -5.56 6.23
CA GLU A 60 10.78 -4.51 6.81
C GLU A 60 10.66 -4.50 8.34
N GLY A 61 11.69 -4.01 9.04
CA GLY A 61 11.69 -3.93 10.49
C GLY A 61 10.62 -2.98 11.02
N GLN A 62 10.11 -3.23 12.24
CA GLN A 62 9.13 -2.34 12.89
C GLN A 62 9.68 -0.93 13.18
N ASP A 63 11.00 -0.82 13.32
CA ASP A 63 11.71 0.44 13.54
C ASP A 63 12.15 1.11 12.23
N THR A 64 11.73 0.59 11.07
CA THR A 64 11.93 1.31 9.81
C THR A 64 11.12 2.60 9.87
N VAL A 65 11.81 3.69 10.21
CA VAL A 65 11.32 5.06 10.10
C VAL A 65 11.32 5.37 8.61
N PHE A 66 10.13 5.64 8.05
CA PHE A 66 10.01 5.94 6.63
C PHE A 66 10.39 7.39 6.40
N ASP A 67 11.60 7.55 5.89
CA ASP A 67 12.03 8.78 5.24
C ASP A 67 11.37 8.85 3.86
N LEU A 68 10.84 10.01 3.50
CA LEU A 68 10.31 10.23 2.14
C LEU A 68 11.41 10.10 1.08
N ASP A 69 12.67 10.24 1.50
CA ASP A 69 13.86 10.06 0.67
C ASP A 69 14.43 8.63 0.74
N ASP A 70 13.72 7.65 1.35
CA ASP A 70 14.18 6.26 1.36
C ASP A 70 14.25 5.72 -0.08
N PRO A 71 15.43 5.33 -0.58
CA PRO A 71 15.61 4.89 -1.96
C PRO A 71 14.82 3.61 -2.29
N ARG A 72 14.35 2.87 -1.28
CA ARG A 72 13.51 1.68 -1.46
C ARG A 72 12.05 2.04 -1.70
N MET A 73 11.64 3.26 -1.39
CA MET A 73 10.27 3.73 -1.49
C MET A 73 9.72 3.56 -2.91
N ASP A 74 10.54 3.81 -3.94
CA ASP A 74 10.11 3.60 -5.33
C ASP A 74 9.84 2.12 -5.63
N SER A 75 10.69 1.21 -5.16
CA SER A 75 10.49 -0.23 -5.35
C SER A 75 9.23 -0.75 -4.66
N TRP A 76 8.83 -0.16 -3.52
CA TRP A 76 7.63 -0.58 -2.82
C TRP A 76 6.34 -0.19 -3.54
N LYS A 77 6.36 0.87 -4.35
CA LYS A 77 5.19 1.32 -5.12
C LYS A 77 4.90 0.43 -6.33
N GLU A 78 5.88 -0.34 -6.78
CA GLU A 78 5.74 -1.19 -7.97
C GLU A 78 4.79 -2.37 -7.75
N PHE A 79 4.20 -2.87 -8.84
CA PHE A 79 3.36 -4.06 -8.75
C PHE A 79 4.17 -5.24 -8.20
N PRO A 80 3.67 -5.97 -7.19
CA PRO A 80 4.39 -7.07 -6.57
C PRO A 80 4.91 -8.12 -7.57
N ALA A 81 6.22 -8.31 -7.60
CA ALA A 81 6.87 -9.31 -8.47
C ALA A 81 6.71 -10.75 -7.95
N ASP A 82 6.38 -10.92 -6.67
CA ASP A 82 6.29 -12.22 -5.99
C ASP A 82 4.86 -12.61 -5.59
N LEU A 83 3.86 -11.81 -5.97
CA LEU A 83 2.46 -12.09 -5.69
C LEU A 83 1.95 -13.19 -6.63
N LYS A 84 1.58 -14.33 -6.03
CA LYS A 84 0.85 -15.40 -6.73
C LYS A 84 -0.64 -15.13 -6.64
N LEU A 85 -1.26 -14.82 -7.77
CA LEU A 85 -2.71 -14.69 -7.86
C LEU A 85 -3.36 -16.06 -7.64
N ILE A 86 -4.42 -16.07 -6.82
CA ILE A 86 -5.24 -17.25 -6.52
C ILE A 86 -6.53 -17.26 -7.33
#